data_AF-A0A9X9F1T6-F1
#
_entry.id   AF-A0A9X9F1T6-F1
#
_cell.length_a   1.000
_cell.length_b   1.000
_cell.length_c   1.000
_cell.angle_alpha   90.00
_cell.angle_beta   90.00
_cell.angle_gamma   90.00
#
_symmetry.space_group_name_H-M   'P 1'
#
loop_
_entity.id
_entity.type
_entity.pdbx_description
1 polymer ?
#
loop_
_entity_poly.entity_id
_entity_poly.type
_entity_poly.pdbx_seq_one_letter_code
_entity_poly.pdbx_strand_id
1 'polypeptide(L)'
;FQQAVHESRDVQSLNNLAWMYFYEEENDDKALELIREVVKLNPSSYFPYNILGDIYMKQEKWTEAKEALQKSISIQPSDEAYHNVAVAHYNLGELEKASEFFLRVAGDS
;
A
#
# COMPACT_ATOMS: atom_id res chain seq x y z
N PHE A 1 -13.45 30.18 9.93
CA PHE A 1 -14.19 29.41 8.91
C PHE A 1 -13.88 29.77 7.46
N GLN A 2 -13.23 30.90 7.14
CA GLN A 2 -12.81 31.24 5.76
C GLN A 2 -11.30 31.15 5.50
N GLN A 3 -10.52 30.57 6.42
CA GLN A 3 -9.06 30.45 6.30
C GLN A 3 -8.56 29.00 6.25
N ALA A 4 -9.47 28.02 6.12
CA ALA A 4 -9.18 26.59 6.02
C ALA A 4 -9.46 26.03 4.61
N VAL A 5 -9.73 26.91 3.65
CA VAL A 5 -10.12 26.56 2.26
C VAL A 5 -9.07 27.06 1.25
N HIS A 6 -7.86 27.39 1.71
CA HIS A 6 -6.72 27.68 0.85
C HIS A 6 -5.69 26.56 0.97
N GLU A 7 -5.81 25.60 0.05
CA GLU A 7 -4.71 24.81 -0.53
C GLU A 7 -3.78 24.07 0.45
N SER A 8 -4.33 23.41 1.48
CA SER A 8 -3.65 22.19 1.96
C SER A 8 -4.01 21.07 1.01
N ARG A 9 -3.02 20.42 0.39
CA ARG A 9 -3.21 19.10 -0.22
C ARG A 9 -3.93 18.20 0.78
N ASP A 10 -5.23 17.99 0.61
CA ASP A 10 -5.99 17.12 1.49
C ASP A 10 -5.43 15.71 1.38
N VAL A 11 -5.21 15.03 2.50
CA VAL A 11 -4.62 13.68 2.55
C VAL A 11 -5.38 12.73 1.63
N GLN A 12 -6.71 12.89 1.53
CA GLN A 12 -7.53 12.10 0.61
C GLN A 12 -7.23 12.42 -0.86
N SER A 13 -7.03 13.69 -1.19
CA SER A 13 -6.68 14.11 -2.55
C SER A 13 -5.28 13.63 -2.95
N LEU A 14 -4.33 13.64 -2.01
CA LEU A 14 -2.99 13.07 -2.24
C LEU A 14 -3.03 11.56 -2.47
N ASN A 15 -3.84 10.83 -1.71
CA ASN A 15 -4.05 9.40 -1.89
C ASN A 15 -4.62 9.09 -3.28
N ASN A 16 -5.68 9.80 -3.68
CA ASN A 16 -6.30 9.61 -4.99
C ASN A 16 -5.32 9.94 -6.12
N LEU A 17 -4.51 10.99 -5.95
CA LEU A 17 -3.53 11.40 -6.95
C LEU A 17 -2.37 10.39 -7.05
N ALA A 18 -1.89 9.86 -5.92
CA ALA A 18 -0.88 8.79 -5.92
C ALA A 18 -1.40 7.52 -6.61
N TRP A 19 -2.65 7.14 -6.33
CA TRP A 19 -3.32 6.03 -7.00
C TRP A 19 -3.41 6.26 -8.51
N MET A 20 -3.85 7.45 -8.95
CA MET A 20 -3.93 7.79 -10.37
C MET A 20 -2.55 7.73 -11.04
N TYR A 21 -1.52 8.31 -10.44
CA TYR A 21 -0.17 8.24 -11.02
C TYR A 21 0.32 6.81 -11.16
N PHE A 22 0.03 5.94 -10.20
CA PHE A 22 0.47 4.55 -10.23
C PHE A 22 -0.31 3.69 -11.24
N TYR A 23 -1.64 3.74 -11.20
CA TYR A 23 -2.50 2.85 -11.99
C TYR A 23 -2.85 3.37 -13.39
N GLU A 24 -2.95 4.70 -13.56
CA GLU A 24 -3.41 5.30 -14.82
C GLU A 24 -2.26 5.89 -15.64
N GLU A 25 -1.29 6.55 -14.97
CA GLU A 25 -0.15 7.16 -15.67
C GLU A 25 1.12 6.28 -15.65
N GLU A 26 1.08 5.14 -14.95
CA GLU A 26 2.23 4.24 -14.74
C GLU A 26 3.51 4.96 -14.25
N ASN A 27 3.34 6.07 -13.54
CA ASN A 27 4.41 6.93 -13.04
C ASN A 27 4.71 6.63 -11.56
N ASP A 28 5.45 5.54 -11.34
CA ASP A 28 5.81 5.04 -10.01
C ASP A 28 6.56 6.07 -9.17
N ASP A 29 7.46 6.86 -9.78
CA ASP A 29 8.27 7.86 -9.06
C ASP A 29 7.39 8.95 -8.44
N LYS A 30 6.41 9.44 -9.20
CA LYS A 30 5.49 10.47 -8.73
C LYS A 30 4.50 9.92 -7.70
N ALA A 31 4.03 8.69 -7.90
CA ALA A 31 3.22 8.00 -6.91
C ALA A 31 3.98 7.83 -5.58
N LEU A 32 5.26 7.44 -5.63
CA LEU A 32 6.13 7.31 -4.45
C LEU A 32 6.36 8.64 -3.73
N GLU A 33 6.56 9.74 -4.47
CA GLU A 33 6.72 11.07 -3.87
C GLU A 33 5.48 11.45 -3.06
N LEU A 34 4.30 11.32 -3.66
CA LEU A 34 3.02 11.68 -3.04
C LEU A 34 2.71 10.78 -1.85
N ILE A 35 2.92 9.46 -1.99
CA ILE A 35 2.57 8.52 -0.92
C ILE A 35 3.49 8.70 0.30
N ARG A 36 4.76 9.07 0.09
CA ARG A 36 5.69 9.42 1.19
C ARG A 36 5.26 10.69 1.93
N GLU A 37 4.65 11.65 1.23
CA GLU A 37 4.02 12.80 1.88
C GLU A 37 2.81 12.37 2.69
N VAL A 38 1.94 11.51 2.14
CA VAL A 38 0.76 11.01 2.86
C VAL A 38 1.14 10.25 4.14
N VAL A 39 2.15 9.37 4.09
CA VAL A 39 2.62 8.63 5.27
C VAL A 39 3.08 9.60 6.38
N LYS A 40 3.68 10.74 6.03
CA LYS A 40 4.08 11.76 7.02
C LYS A 40 2.88 12.50 7.62
N LEU A 41 1.86 12.79 6.79
CA LEU A 41 0.68 13.54 7.22
C LEU A 41 -0.32 12.67 8.00
N ASN A 42 -0.45 11.39 7.62
CA ASN A 42 -1.38 10.44 8.22
C ASN A 42 -0.78 9.02 8.28
N PRO A 43 0.14 8.76 9.24
CA PRO A 43 0.80 7.47 9.37
C PRO A 43 -0.13 6.33 9.86
N SER A 44 -1.34 6.66 10.29
CA SER A 44 -2.38 5.73 10.76
C SER A 44 -3.35 5.28 9.66
N SER A 45 -3.19 5.75 8.42
CA SER A 45 -4.00 5.27 7.30
C SER A 45 -3.38 4.02 6.68
N TYR A 46 -4.17 2.98 6.43
CA TYR A 46 -3.71 1.75 5.78
C TYR A 46 -3.41 1.97 4.29
N PHE A 47 -4.24 2.80 3.63
CA PHE A 47 -4.22 3.05 2.19
C PHE A 47 -2.83 3.40 1.63
N PRO A 48 -2.07 4.36 2.19
CA PRO A 48 -0.74 4.67 1.67
C PRO A 48 0.26 3.51 1.76
N TYR A 49 0.12 2.63 2.75
CA TYR A 49 0.97 1.46 2.87
C TYR A 49 0.58 0.35 1.88
N ASN A 50 -0.70 0.23 1.52
CA ASN A 50 -1.11 -0.64 0.40
C ASN A 50 -0.48 -0.18 -0.91
N ILE A 51 -0.60 1.11 -1.25
CA ILE A 51 -0.03 1.67 -2.48
C ILE A 51 1.50 1.52 -2.49
N LEU A 52 2.18 1.75 -1.36
CA LEU A 52 3.62 1.45 -1.25
C LEU A 52 3.93 -0.02 -1.51
N GLY A 53 3.12 -0.93 -0.96
CA GLY A 53 3.18 -2.35 -1.23
C GLY A 53 3.13 -2.64 -2.72
N ASP A 54 2.10 -2.15 -3.41
CA ASP A 54 1.87 -2.41 -4.83
C ASP A 54 2.99 -1.84 -5.71
N ILE A 55 3.48 -0.63 -5.40
CA ILE A 55 4.63 -0.05 -6.10
C ILE A 55 5.87 -0.93 -5.93
N TYR A 56 6.16 -1.39 -4.71
CA TYR A 56 7.31 -2.25 -4.47
C TYR A 56 7.15 -3.65 -5.08
N MET A 57 5.93 -4.19 -5.14
CA MET A 57 5.63 -5.43 -5.86
C MET A 57 5.94 -5.29 -7.35
N LYS A 58 5.50 -4.19 -7.99
CA LYS A 58 5.80 -3.89 -9.40
C LYS A 58 7.31 -3.76 -9.67
N GLN A 59 8.06 -3.26 -8.69
CA GLN A 59 9.52 -3.12 -8.75
C GLN A 59 10.29 -4.38 -8.33
N GLU A 60 9.59 -5.49 -8.03
CA GLU A 60 10.17 -6.73 -7.50
C GLU A 60 10.97 -6.54 -6.20
N LYS A 61 10.68 -5.46 -5.46
CA LYS A 61 11.26 -5.15 -4.15
C LYS A 61 10.47 -5.85 -3.06
N TRP A 62 10.56 -7.18 -3.06
CA TRP A 62 9.69 -8.03 -2.25
C TRP A 62 9.81 -7.81 -0.74
N THR A 63 10.99 -7.43 -0.25
CA THR A 63 11.21 -7.15 1.18
C THR A 63 10.47 -5.89 1.59
N GLU A 64 10.63 -4.79 0.85
CA GLU A 64 9.97 -3.52 1.09
C GLU A 64 8.45 -3.63 0.90
N ALA A 65 8.02 -4.39 -0.11
CA ALA A 65 6.60 -4.69 -0.33
C ALA A 65 6.00 -5.39 0.91
N LYS A 66 6.66 -6.44 1.40
CA LYS A 66 6.24 -7.18 2.60
C LYS A 66 6.11 -6.24 3.81
N GLU A 67 7.10 -5.40 4.07
CA GLU A 67 7.07 -4.47 5.21
C GLU A 67 5.92 -3.47 5.11
N ALA A 68 5.69 -2.89 3.93
CA ALA A 68 4.59 -1.96 3.70
C ALA A 68 3.23 -2.65 3.88
N LEU A 69 3.04 -3.82 3.27
CA LEU A 69 1.79 -4.57 3.35
C LEU A 69 1.49 -5.05 4.77
N GLN A 70 2.50 -5.50 5.53
CA GLN A 70 2.35 -5.83 6.95
C GLN A 70 1.92 -4.61 7.78
N LYS A 71 2.46 -3.43 7.47
CA LYS A 71 2.02 -2.20 8.13
C LYS A 71 0.56 -1.87 7.80
N SER A 72 0.16 -2.03 6.55
CA SER A 72 -1.24 -1.87 6.13
C SER A 72 -2.18 -2.82 6.87
N ILE A 73 -1.87 -4.12 6.86
CA ILE A 73 -2.64 -5.17 7.56
C ILE A 73 -2.76 -4.86 9.05
N SER A 74 -1.70 -4.34 9.69
CA SER A 74 -1.73 -4.00 11.11
C SER A 74 -2.70 -2.86 11.46
N ILE A 75 -3.02 -2.00 10.48
CA ILE A 75 -3.94 -0.88 10.63
C ILE A 75 -5.36 -1.32 10.27
N GLN A 76 -5.52 -1.86 9.07
CA GLN A 76 -6.78 -2.37 8.56
C GLN A 76 -6.52 -3.61 7.70
N PRO A 77 -6.84 -4.81 8.22
CA PRO A 77 -6.78 -6.03 7.43
C PRO A 77 -7.71 -5.97 6.21
N SER A 78 -7.25 -6.50 5.07
CA SER A 78 -8.06 -6.74 3.89
C SER A 78 -7.55 -7.94 3.11
N ASP A 79 -8.44 -8.59 2.36
CA ASP A 79 -8.08 -9.75 1.52
C ASP A 79 -7.05 -9.39 0.47
N GLU A 80 -7.15 -8.19 -0.12
CA GLU A 80 -6.16 -7.64 -1.04
C GLU A 80 -4.77 -7.54 -0.39
N ALA A 81 -4.68 -6.97 0.82
CA ALA A 81 -3.40 -6.84 1.50
C ALA A 81 -2.82 -8.20 1.91
N TYR A 82 -3.67 -9.15 2.35
CA TYR A 82 -3.26 -10.52 2.64
C TYR A 82 -2.79 -11.27 1.38
N HIS A 83 -3.47 -11.09 0.26
CA HIS A 83 -3.05 -11.67 -1.01
C HIS A 83 -1.69 -11.12 -1.42
N ASN A 84 -1.52 -9.79 -1.42
CA ASN A 84 -0.28 -9.16 -1.86
C ASN A 84 0.90 -9.52 -0.93
N VAL A 85 0.68 -9.61 0.39
CA VAL A 85 1.76 -10.03 1.31
C VAL A 85 2.12 -11.51 1.12
N ALA A 86 1.15 -12.36 0.78
CA ALA A 86 1.41 -13.75 0.44
C ALA A 86 2.29 -13.88 -0.82
N VAL A 87 2.01 -13.08 -1.85
CA VAL A 87 2.84 -13.03 -3.08
C VAL A 87 4.24 -12.51 -2.76
N ALA A 88 4.38 -11.50 -1.89
CA ALA A 88 5.69 -11.02 -1.45
C ALA A 88 6.48 -12.12 -0.71
N HIS A 89 5.84 -12.84 0.22
CA HIS A 89 6.44 -13.99 0.91
C HIS A 89 6.86 -15.10 -0.06
N TYR A 90 6.03 -15.40 -1.06
CA TYR A 90 6.33 -16.42 -2.07
C TYR A 90 7.61 -16.07 -2.86
N ASN A 91 7.74 -14.84 -3.33
CA ASN A 91 8.91 -14.40 -4.09
C ASN A 91 10.18 -14.29 -3.24
N LEU A 92 10.04 -14.14 -1.92
CA LEU A 92 11.16 -14.22 -0.97
C LEU A 92 11.56 -15.68 -0.62
N GLY A 93 10.81 -16.68 -1.11
CA GLY A 93 11.00 -18.09 -0.74
C GLY A 93 10.48 -18.45 0.65
N GLU A 94 9.73 -17.56 1.31
CA GLU A 94 9.10 -17.78 2.61
C GLU A 94 7.77 -18.56 2.44
N LEU A 95 7.85 -19.78 1.89
CA LEU A 95 6.70 -20.55 1.37
C LEU A 95 5.66 -20.88 2.44
N GLU A 96 6.08 -21.17 3.67
CA GLU A 96 5.16 -21.49 4.77
C GLU A 96 4.25 -20.29 5.09
N LYS A 97 4.83 -19.09 5.16
CA LYS A 97 4.06 -17.86 5.42
C LYS A 97 3.19 -17.48 4.22
N ALA A 98 3.69 -17.66 3.00
CA ALA A 98 2.88 -17.44 1.81
C ALA A 98 1.62 -18.31 1.82
N SER A 99 1.78 -19.61 2.14
CA SER A 99 0.65 -20.54 2.27
C SER A 99 -0.32 -20.12 3.37
N GLU A 100 0.17 -19.69 4.53
CA GLU A 100 -0.69 -19.21 5.63
C GLU A 100 -1.58 -18.04 5.19
N PHE A 101 -1.00 -17.03 4.54
CA PHE A 101 -1.75 -15.87 4.07
C PHE A 101 -2.70 -16.18 2.91
N PHE A 102 -2.32 -17.05 1.97
CA PHE A 102 -3.23 -17.49 0.90
C PHE A 102 -4.44 -18.27 1.44
N LEU A 103 -4.22 -19.16 2.41
CA LEU A 103 -5.30 -19.92 3.03
C LEU A 103 -6.26 -19.01 3.82
N ARG A 104 -5.74 -17.93 4.40
CA ARG A 104 -6.58 -16.93 5.07
C ARG A 104 -7.58 -16.31 4.10
N VAL A 105 -7.12 -15.86 2.94
CA VAL A 105 -7.99 -15.25 1.92
C VAL A 105 -9.02 -16.27 1.39
N ALA A 106 -8.62 -17.51 1.17
CA ALA A 106 -9.51 -18.56 0.64
C ALA A 106 -10.52 -19.11 1.67
N GLY A 107 -10.19 -19.03 2.96
CA GLY A 107 -11.03 -19.53 4.05
C GLY A 107 -12.12 -18.57 4.53
N ASP A 108 -11.97 -17.27 4.24
CA ASP A 108 -12.92 -16.21 4.61
C ASP A 108 -13.98 -15.93 3.51
N SER A 109 -14.00 -16.74 2.43
CA SER A 109 -14.94 -16.65 1.28
C SER A 109 -16.26 -17.41 1.46
#